data_AF-A0A842IQC7-F1
#
_entry.id   AF-A0A842IQC7-F1
#
_cell.length_a   1.000
_cell.length_b   1.000
_cell.length_c   1.000
_cell.angle_alpha   90.00
_cell.angle_beta   90.00
_cell.angle_gamma   90.00
#
_symmetry.space_group_name_H-M   'P 1'
#
loop_
_entity.id
_entity.type
_entity.pdbx_description
1 polymer ?
#
loop_
_entity_poly.entity_id
_entity_poly.type
_entity_poly.pdbx_seq_one_letter_code
_entity_poly.pdbx_strand_id
1 'polypeptide(L)'
;MKKIVLITFALVLGLNVFGQRRRNMNGVPQTNREPTELEIAKRKQMMEDRKQEYIDNFLTTLEADEFQKVIIKQYIESYYDKKIALLKERYEHSLDRKDAVEKLDNSHFKELEELISENDMAKIKEMIKGNFDEKEVVKKKKKKRKKRKKDKDEDDDGR
;
A
#
# COMPACT_ATOMS: atom_id res chain seq x y z
N MET A 1 -9.13 -28.92 16.95
CA MET A 1 -10.32 -28.18 16.51
C MET A 1 -9.90 -26.78 16.07
N LYS A 2 -10.32 -26.37 14.86
CA LYS A 2 -10.43 -24.99 14.33
C LYS A 2 -9.11 -24.18 14.33
N LYS A 3 -8.24 -24.26 13.32
CA LYS A 3 -8.36 -23.60 11.99
C LYS A 3 -9.27 -22.36 12.02
N ILE A 4 -8.79 -21.19 12.48
CA ILE A 4 -9.15 -19.82 12.03
C ILE A 4 -8.16 -18.88 12.75
N VAL A 5 -6.92 -18.75 12.26
CA VAL A 5 -6.07 -17.58 12.55
C VAL A 5 -5.21 -17.38 11.31
N LEU A 6 -5.61 -16.41 10.47
CA LEU A 6 -4.89 -15.73 9.37
C LEU A 6 -5.82 -15.43 8.18
N ILE A 7 -6.98 -14.83 8.46
CA ILE A 7 -7.78 -14.12 7.45
C ILE A 7 -7.96 -12.68 7.92
N THR A 8 -6.85 -11.94 7.96
CA THR A 8 -6.87 -10.46 7.97
C THR A 8 -5.71 -9.90 7.13
N PHE A 9 -5.27 -10.67 6.11
CA PHE A 9 -4.38 -10.21 5.05
C PHE A 9 -5.02 -10.40 3.66
N ALA A 10 -6.35 -10.35 3.59
CA ALA A 10 -7.12 -10.66 2.39
C ALA A 10 -7.47 -9.43 1.53
N LEU A 11 -7.21 -8.20 1.99
CA LEU A 11 -7.61 -6.99 1.25
C LEU A 11 -6.51 -6.34 0.41
N VAL A 12 -5.24 -6.77 0.51
CA VAL A 12 -4.13 -6.26 -0.33
C VAL A 12 -3.59 -7.32 -1.31
N LEU A 13 -4.02 -8.58 -1.21
CA LEU A 13 -3.62 -9.66 -2.12
C LEU A 13 -4.50 -9.82 -3.37
N GLY A 14 -5.54 -8.99 -3.53
CA GLY A 14 -6.51 -9.12 -4.64
C GLY A 14 -5.98 -8.71 -6.02
N LEU A 15 -4.70 -8.37 -6.19
CA LEU A 15 -4.22 -7.71 -7.42
C LEU A 15 -2.87 -8.14 -7.99
N ASN A 16 -2.57 -9.43 -8.01
CA ASN A 16 -1.58 -9.97 -8.95
C ASN A 16 -1.88 -11.42 -9.39
N VAL A 17 -3.08 -11.68 -9.94
CA VAL A 17 -3.41 -12.96 -10.62
C VAL A 17 -3.82 -12.74 -12.08
N PHE A 18 -3.19 -11.80 -12.78
CA PHE A 18 -3.35 -11.63 -14.23
C PHE A 18 -2.01 -11.46 -14.94
N GLY A 19 -1.03 -12.28 -14.58
CA GLY A 19 0.31 -12.20 -15.15
C GLY A 19 1.08 -13.51 -15.20
N GLN A 20 0.43 -14.66 -15.38
CA GLN A 20 1.12 -15.92 -15.72
C GLN A 20 0.10 -16.99 -16.11
N ARG A 21 -0.16 -17.15 -17.41
CA ARG A 21 -0.91 -18.31 -17.94
C ARG A 21 -0.30 -18.78 -19.27
N ARG A 22 0.96 -19.22 -19.23
CA ARG A 22 1.40 -20.36 -20.04
C ARG A 22 1.58 -21.54 -19.10
N ARG A 23 0.64 -22.48 -19.20
CA ARG A 23 0.51 -23.67 -18.38
C ARG A 23 1.55 -24.70 -18.83
N ASN A 24 2.56 -24.96 -18.00
CA ASN A 24 3.27 -26.24 -18.01
C ASN A 24 2.65 -27.09 -16.88
N MET A 25 1.76 -28.02 -17.22
CA MET A 25 0.89 -28.75 -16.28
C MET A 25 1.51 -30.03 -15.70
N ASN A 26 2.84 -30.10 -15.54
CA ASN A 26 3.52 -31.29 -14.98
C ASN A 26 4.37 -30.94 -13.74
N GLY A 27 3.78 -30.23 -12.76
CA GLY A 27 4.43 -29.95 -11.48
C GLY A 27 3.72 -30.69 -10.35
N VAL A 28 4.39 -31.67 -9.76
CA VAL A 28 4.01 -32.34 -8.50
C VAL A 28 3.61 -31.27 -7.47
N PRO A 29 2.46 -31.40 -6.77
CA PRO A 29 2.04 -30.41 -5.79
C PRO A 29 3.12 -30.28 -4.71
N GLN A 30 3.64 -29.06 -4.51
CA GLN A 30 4.57 -28.80 -3.42
C GLN A 30 3.87 -29.10 -2.09
N THR A 31 4.46 -30.02 -1.33
CA THR A 31 4.04 -30.37 0.02
C THR A 31 4.09 -29.14 0.94
N ASN A 32 3.20 -29.13 1.93
CA ASN A 32 3.15 -28.13 3.02
C ASN A 32 4.45 -28.18 3.84
N ARG A 33 5.51 -27.52 3.37
CA ARG A 33 6.76 -27.33 4.11
C ARG A 33 6.75 -25.96 4.80
N GLU A 34 7.34 -25.87 5.98
CA GLU A 34 7.59 -24.58 6.62
C GLU A 34 8.53 -23.74 5.74
N PRO A 35 8.25 -22.44 5.54
CA PRO A 35 9.11 -21.58 4.72
C PRO A 35 10.52 -21.49 5.30
N THR A 36 11.53 -21.53 4.42
CA THR A 36 12.94 -21.33 4.85
C THR A 36 13.19 -19.87 5.25
N GLU A 37 14.23 -19.61 6.05
CA GLU A 37 14.60 -18.24 6.46
C GLU A 37 14.79 -17.29 5.26
N LEU A 38 15.40 -17.80 4.19
CA LEU A 38 15.63 -17.06 2.95
C LEU A 38 14.31 -16.74 2.22
N GLU A 39 13.34 -17.66 2.24
CA GLU A 39 11.98 -17.40 1.72
C GLU A 39 11.22 -16.38 2.59
N ILE A 40 11.37 -16.43 3.91
CA ILE A 40 10.78 -15.46 4.84
C ILE A 40 11.35 -14.06 4.59
N ALA A 41 12.68 -13.94 4.47
CA ALA A 41 13.36 -12.68 4.20
C ALA A 41 12.90 -12.07 2.86
N LYS A 42 12.89 -12.87 1.79
CA LYS A 42 12.39 -12.42 0.47
C LYS A 42 10.94 -11.96 0.54
N ARG A 43 10.07 -12.67 1.25
CA ARG A 43 8.67 -12.26 1.43
C ARG A 43 8.57 -10.94 2.18
N LYS A 44 9.31 -10.75 3.28
CA LYS A 44 9.33 -9.48 4.01
C LYS A 44 9.75 -8.32 3.10
N GLN A 45 10.81 -8.51 2.32
CA GLN A 45 11.27 -7.49 1.37
C GLN A 45 10.20 -7.14 0.34
N MET A 46 9.57 -8.13 -0.30
CA MET A 46 8.48 -7.87 -1.26
C MET A 46 7.30 -7.12 -0.64
N MET A 47 6.99 -7.39 0.62
CA MET A 47 5.93 -6.69 1.35
C MET A 47 6.29 -5.24 1.61
N GLU A 48 7.53 -4.96 2.01
CA GLU A 48 8.03 -3.59 2.20
C GLU A 48 8.10 -2.81 0.88
N ASP A 49 8.60 -3.42 -0.20
CA ASP A 49 8.64 -2.79 -1.51
C ASP A 49 7.24 -2.42 -2.01
N ARG A 50 6.25 -3.31 -1.79
CA ARG A 50 4.85 -3.03 -2.12
C ARG A 50 4.22 -1.95 -1.24
N LYS A 51 4.58 -1.90 0.05
CA LYS A 51 4.18 -0.80 0.95
C LYS A 51 4.72 0.53 0.43
N GLN A 52 6.00 0.58 0.05
CA GLN A 52 6.63 1.77 -0.49
C GLN A 52 6.00 2.22 -1.81
N GLU A 53 5.79 1.30 -2.76
CA GLU A 53 5.13 1.62 -4.03
C GLU A 53 3.71 2.16 -3.84
N TYR A 54 2.95 1.58 -2.89
CA TYR A 54 1.61 2.05 -2.55
C TYR A 54 1.63 3.49 -2.01
N ILE A 55 2.54 3.77 -1.05
CA ILE A 55 2.70 5.11 -0.48
C ILE A 55 3.12 6.11 -1.55
N ASP A 56 4.11 5.77 -2.38
CA ASP A 56 4.57 6.65 -3.45
C ASP A 56 3.47 6.92 -4.49
N ASN A 57 2.66 5.91 -4.82
CA ASN A 57 1.49 6.09 -5.68
C ASN A 57 0.45 7.02 -5.05
N PHE A 58 0.19 6.88 -3.75
CA PHE A 58 -0.69 7.78 -3.01
C PHE A 58 -0.16 9.22 -3.01
N LEU A 59 1.12 9.44 -2.71
CA LEU A 59 1.73 10.78 -2.69
C LEU A 59 1.60 11.50 -4.04
N THR A 60 1.60 10.76 -5.17
CA THR A 60 1.38 11.39 -6.49
C THR A 60 -0.04 11.94 -6.69
N THR A 61 -0.98 11.65 -5.81
CA THR A 61 -2.35 12.20 -5.83
C THR A 61 -2.51 13.45 -4.98
N LEU A 62 -1.50 13.77 -4.16
CA LEU A 62 -1.49 14.94 -3.31
C LEU A 62 -1.01 16.18 -4.08
N GLU A 63 -1.63 17.31 -3.77
CA GLU A 63 -1.28 18.63 -4.31
C GLU A 63 -0.12 19.28 -3.57
N ALA A 64 0.19 18.78 -2.37
CA ALA A 64 1.35 19.10 -1.57
C ALA A 64 2.66 19.22 -2.37
N ASP A 65 3.53 20.12 -1.94
CA ASP A 65 4.88 20.28 -2.50
C ASP A 65 5.80 19.09 -2.16
N GLU A 66 7.02 19.10 -2.69
CA GLU A 66 7.98 18.02 -2.47
C GLU A 66 8.41 17.86 -1.01
N PHE A 67 8.58 18.96 -0.28
CA PHE A 67 8.95 18.95 1.14
C PHE A 67 7.80 18.43 2.00
N GLN A 68 6.59 18.93 1.77
CA GLN A 68 5.37 18.43 2.40
C GLN A 68 5.19 16.93 2.11
N LYS A 69 5.43 16.47 0.88
CA LYS A 69 5.35 15.04 0.52
C LYS A 69 6.36 14.17 1.28
N VAL A 70 7.58 14.66 1.54
CA VAL A 70 8.56 13.95 2.38
C VAL A 70 8.05 13.81 3.80
N ILE A 71 7.49 14.87 4.38
CA ILE A 71 6.93 14.83 5.73
C ILE A 71 5.73 13.88 5.79
N ILE A 72 4.78 14.00 4.86
CA ILE A 72 3.61 13.12 4.77
C ILE A 72 4.04 11.66 4.66
N LYS A 73 5.07 11.37 3.84
CA LYS A 73 5.64 10.01 3.71
C LYS A 73 6.08 9.45 5.06
N GLN A 74 6.90 10.19 5.80
CA GLN A 74 7.39 9.78 7.11
C GLN A 74 6.24 9.52 8.09
N TYR A 75 5.23 10.39 8.09
CA TYR A 75 4.04 10.22 8.92
C TYR A 75 3.25 8.96 8.56
N ILE A 76 3.04 8.68 7.28
CA ILE A 76 2.34 7.48 6.82
C ILE A 76 3.12 6.21 7.18
N GLU A 77 4.44 6.20 7.01
CA GLU A 77 5.30 5.08 7.40
C GLU A 77 5.20 4.81 8.90
N SER A 78 5.37 5.84 9.72
CA SER A 78 5.25 5.75 11.18
C SER A 78 3.86 5.31 11.62
N TYR A 79 2.79 5.74 10.93
CA TYR A 79 1.43 5.32 11.20
C TYR A 79 1.26 3.81 11.02
N TYR A 80 1.74 3.25 9.90
CA TYR A 80 1.63 1.82 9.65
C TYR A 80 2.45 1.00 10.64
N ASP A 81 3.64 1.47 11.02
CA ASP A 81 4.47 0.77 11.99
C ASP A 81 3.80 0.74 13.37
N LYS A 82 3.24 1.87 13.82
CA LYS A 82 2.43 1.94 15.05
C LYS A 82 1.18 1.06 14.97
N LYS A 83 0.44 1.10 13.85
CA LYS A 83 -0.76 0.27 13.66
C LYS A 83 -0.43 -1.21 13.72
N ILE A 84 0.68 -1.64 13.11
CA ILE A 84 1.15 -3.02 13.18
C ILE A 84 1.55 -3.38 14.61
N ALA A 85 2.19 -2.47 15.36
CA ALA A 85 2.52 -2.70 16.77
C ALA A 85 1.25 -2.93 17.62
N LEU A 86 0.23 -2.08 17.45
CA LEU A 86 -1.07 -2.24 18.11
C LEU A 86 -1.77 -3.55 17.71
N LEU A 87 -1.63 -4.00 16.46
CA LEU A 87 -2.23 -5.27 16.04
C LEU A 87 -1.49 -6.50 16.60
N LYS A 88 -0.20 -6.38 16.93
CA LYS A 88 0.63 -7.45 17.50
C LYS A 88 0.51 -7.55 19.02
N GLU A 89 0.23 -6.44 19.68
CA GLU A 89 0.09 -6.37 21.13
C GLU A 89 -1.07 -7.24 21.62
N ARG A 90 -0.89 -7.83 22.81
CA ARG A 90 -1.93 -8.62 23.46
C ARG A 90 -2.85 -7.68 24.23
N TYR A 91 -4.12 -7.66 23.85
CA TYR A 91 -5.17 -6.97 24.58
C TYR A 91 -6.01 -7.99 25.34
N GLU A 92 -6.45 -7.62 26.53
CA GLU A 92 -7.41 -8.41 27.30
C GLU A 92 -8.75 -8.48 26.59
N HIS A 93 -9.20 -7.34 26.04
CA HIS A 93 -10.44 -7.25 25.29
C HIS A 93 -10.23 -6.77 23.85
N SER A 94 -11.10 -7.23 22.94
CA SER A 94 -11.07 -6.77 21.55
C SER A 94 -11.44 -5.30 21.39
N LEU A 95 -12.17 -4.74 22.36
CA LEU A 95 -12.58 -3.33 22.39
C LEU A 95 -11.37 -2.42 22.61
N ASP A 96 -10.51 -2.74 23.58
CA ASP A 96 -9.30 -1.98 23.89
C ASP A 96 -8.41 -1.77 22.67
N ARG A 97 -8.25 -2.82 21.86
CA ARG A 97 -7.49 -2.74 20.60
C ARG A 97 -8.17 -1.83 19.59
N LYS A 98 -9.50 -1.90 19.48
CA LYS A 98 -10.27 -1.05 18.57
C LYS A 98 -10.10 0.42 18.98
N ASP A 99 -10.23 0.71 20.26
CA ASP A 99 -10.08 2.06 20.80
C ASP A 99 -8.65 2.59 20.62
N ALA A 100 -7.64 1.74 20.78
CA ALA A 100 -6.24 2.10 20.53
C ALA A 100 -5.99 2.44 19.05
N VAL A 101 -6.54 1.65 18.12
CA VAL A 101 -6.45 1.93 16.68
C VAL A 101 -7.21 3.21 16.32
N GLU A 102 -8.40 3.41 16.87
CA GLU A 102 -9.21 4.62 16.63
C GLU A 102 -8.50 5.87 17.17
N LYS A 103 -7.88 5.78 18.34
CA LYS A 103 -7.05 6.86 18.89
C LYS A 103 -5.89 7.19 17.97
N LEU A 104 -5.19 6.17 17.45
CA LEU A 104 -4.10 6.36 16.49
C LEU A 104 -4.58 7.05 15.22
N ASP A 105 -5.69 6.60 14.63
CA ASP A 105 -6.29 7.16 13.42
C ASP A 105 -6.64 8.65 13.58
N ASN A 106 -7.12 9.03 14.77
CA ASN A 106 -7.55 10.39 15.07
C ASN A 106 -6.42 11.34 15.50
N SER A 107 -5.33 10.83 16.08
CA SER A 107 -4.28 11.69 16.64
C SER A 107 -3.02 11.80 15.80
N HIS A 108 -2.65 10.74 15.06
CA HIS A 108 -1.32 10.63 14.45
C HIS A 108 -1.06 11.65 13.35
N PHE A 109 -2.11 12.13 12.66
CA PHE A 109 -1.98 13.10 11.57
C PHE A 109 -2.40 14.52 11.96
N LYS A 110 -2.72 14.79 13.24
CA LYS A 110 -3.19 16.13 13.67
C LYS A 110 -2.19 17.23 13.35
N GLU A 111 -0.91 16.97 13.54
CA GLU A 111 0.15 17.95 13.24
C GLU A 111 0.25 18.28 11.75
N LEU A 112 -0.22 17.39 10.86
CA LEU A 112 -0.27 17.69 9.44
C LEU A 112 -1.42 18.66 9.10
N GLU A 113 -2.46 18.80 9.92
CA GLU A 113 -3.61 19.67 9.62
C GLU A 113 -3.20 21.14 9.45
N GLU A 114 -2.11 21.56 10.10
CA GLU A 114 -1.53 22.90 9.95
C GLU A 114 -0.54 23.01 8.78
N LEU A 115 0.02 21.88 8.34
CA LEU A 115 1.11 21.84 7.37
C LEU A 115 0.63 21.66 5.92
N ILE A 116 -0.49 20.97 5.72
CA ILE A 116 -1.00 20.59 4.40
C ILE A 116 -2.42 21.12 4.16
N SER A 117 -2.85 21.11 2.90
CA SER A 117 -4.22 21.52 2.58
C SER A 117 -5.26 20.57 3.19
N GLU A 118 -6.45 21.10 3.52
CA GLU A 118 -7.58 20.30 3.99
C GLU A 118 -7.95 19.18 3.00
N ASN A 119 -7.81 19.45 1.70
CA ASN A 119 -8.04 18.48 0.63
C ASN A 119 -7.07 17.29 0.72
N ASP A 120 -5.78 17.56 0.88
CA ASP A 120 -4.78 16.48 1.02
C ASP A 120 -4.93 15.75 2.35
N MET A 121 -5.33 16.44 3.42
CA MET A 121 -5.68 15.81 4.69
C MET A 121 -6.88 14.85 4.54
N ALA A 122 -7.91 15.25 3.81
CA ALA A 122 -9.06 14.39 3.52
C ALA A 122 -8.63 13.12 2.76
N LYS A 123 -7.75 13.25 1.75
CA LYS A 123 -7.18 12.09 1.03
C LYS A 123 -6.40 11.15 1.94
N ILE A 124 -5.63 11.67 2.90
CA ILE A 124 -4.93 10.85 3.91
C ILE A 124 -5.94 10.10 4.77
N LYS A 125 -6.99 10.78 5.26
CA LYS A 125 -8.07 10.15 6.05
C LYS A 125 -8.81 9.06 5.26
N GLU A 126 -9.02 9.23 3.96
CA GLU A 126 -9.60 8.20 3.09
C GLU A 126 -8.65 7.02 2.86
N MET A 127 -7.36 7.29 2.68
CA MET A 127 -6.34 6.25 2.50
C MET A 127 -6.26 5.33 3.72
N ILE A 128 -6.20 5.88 4.93
CA ILE A 128 -6.10 5.06 6.16
C ILE A 128 -7.35 4.23 6.45
N LYS A 129 -8.52 4.68 5.94
CA LYS A 129 -9.78 3.92 5.96
C LYS A 129 -9.81 2.79 4.92
N GLY A 130 -8.84 2.74 4.00
CA GLY A 130 -8.73 1.71 2.96
C GLY A 130 -9.45 2.06 1.65
N ASN A 131 -9.87 3.31 1.46
CA ASN A 131 -10.64 3.74 0.30
C ASN A 131 -9.78 4.24 -0.88
N PHE A 132 -8.45 4.13 -0.79
CA PHE A 132 -7.56 4.55 -1.86
C PHE A 132 -7.42 3.48 -2.96
N ASP A 133 -7.85 3.81 -4.19
CA ASP A 133 -7.71 2.93 -5.35
C ASP A 133 -6.38 3.16 -6.11
N GLU A 134 -5.35 2.41 -5.72
CA GLU A 134 -4.04 2.42 -6.38
C GLU A 134 -4.14 2.09 -7.89
N LYS A 135 -5.08 1.23 -8.30
CA LYS A 135 -5.18 0.81 -9.71
C LYS A 135 -5.51 1.98 -10.61
N GLU A 136 -6.38 2.88 -10.17
CA GLU A 136 -6.76 4.03 -10.95
C GLU A 136 -5.56 4.94 -11.20
N VAL A 137 -4.75 5.15 -10.17
CA VAL A 137 -3.51 5.94 -10.25
C VAL A 137 -2.54 5.30 -11.23
N VAL A 138 -2.31 3.99 -11.11
CA VAL A 138 -1.40 3.24 -12.01
C VAL A 138 -1.93 3.27 -13.46
N LYS A 139 -3.24 3.11 -13.67
CA LYS A 139 -3.86 3.22 -15.00
C LYS A 139 -3.67 4.61 -15.60
N LYS A 140 -3.91 5.67 -14.83
CA LYS A 140 -3.71 7.08 -15.25
C LYS A 140 -2.25 7.34 -15.62
N LYS A 141 -1.29 6.88 -14.79
CA LYS A 141 0.15 6.96 -15.07
C LYS A 141 0.53 6.25 -16.38
N LYS A 142 0.04 5.02 -16.59
CA LYS A 142 0.28 4.25 -17.83
C LYS A 142 -0.27 4.95 -19.07
N LYS A 143 -1.50 5.49 -19.00
CA LYS A 143 -2.11 6.26 -20.11
C LYS A 143 -1.28 7.50 -20.44
N LYS A 144 -0.87 8.29 -19.43
CA LYS A 144 -0.03 9.49 -19.61
C LYS A 144 1.32 9.18 -20.26
N ARG A 145 1.97 8.08 -19.86
CA ARG A 145 3.23 7.62 -20.47
C ARG A 145 3.06 7.21 -21.93
N LYS A 146 1.97 6.51 -22.29
CA LYS A 146 1.69 6.13 -23.68
C LYS A 146 1.46 7.35 -24.58
N LYS A 147 0.68 8.33 -24.11
CA LYS A 147 0.42 9.58 -24.85
C LYS A 147 1.74 10.33 -25.16
N ARG A 148 2.58 10.54 -24.14
CA ARG A 148 3.89 11.21 -24.31
C ARG A 148 4.86 10.49 -25.26
N LYS A 149 4.71 9.18 -25.48
CA LYS A 149 5.52 8.46 -26.47
C LYS A 149 5.00 8.74 -27.87
N LYS A 150 3.68 8.60 -28.06
CA LYS A 150 3.03 8.90 -29.33
C LYS A 150 3.30 10.34 -29.80
N ASP A 151 3.19 11.31 -28.90
CA ASP A 151 3.45 12.72 -29.24
C ASP A 151 4.93 12.92 -29.69
N LYS A 152 5.89 12.19 -29.10
CA LYS A 152 7.30 12.24 -29.51
C LYS A 152 7.57 11.56 -30.85
N ASP A 153 6.92 10.43 -31.10
CA ASP A 153 7.08 9.68 -32.35
C ASP A 153 6.49 10.50 -33.52
N GLU A 154 5.37 11.21 -33.30
CA GLU A 154 4.77 12.14 -34.28
C GLU A 154 5.63 13.39 -34.55
N ASP A 155 6.34 13.91 -33.54
CA ASP A 155 7.27 15.03 -33.69
C ASP A 155 8.58 14.65 -34.42
N ASP A 156 9.02 13.38 -34.34
CA ASP A 156 10.24 12.88 -35.00
C ASP A 156 9.99 12.46 -36.46
N ASP A 157 8.80 11.94 -36.78
CA ASP A 157 8.39 11.59 -38.17
C ASP A 157 7.99 12.82 -39.02
N GLY A 158 7.86 14.00 -38.40
CA GLY A 158 7.53 15.27 -39.06
C GLY A 158 8.74 16.12 -39.50
N ARG A 159 9.97 15.59 -39.42
CA ARG A 159 11.22 16.25 -39.82
C ARG A 159 11.87 15.61 -41.04
#